data_AF-A0A8H7Y743-F1
#
_entry.id   AF-A0A8H7Y743-F1
#
_cell.length_a   1.000
_cell.length_b   1.000
_cell.length_c   1.000
_cell.angle_alpha   90.00
_cell.angle_beta   90.00
_cell.angle_gamma   90.00
#
_symmetry.space_group_name_H-M   'P 1'
#
loop_
_entity.id
_entity.type
_entity.pdbx_description
1 polymer ?
#
loop_
_entity_poly.entity_id
_entity_poly.type
_entity_poly.pdbx_seq_one_letter_code
_entity_poly.pdbx_strand_id
1 'polypeptide(L)'
;MTSTATKWISLLVLLLLIVLLLHRPPADPTSALDYILDELDLSAFTGVANTFNASPTCTREWTLPPSQDWPVLRSKDGCGELYGETPSLEVCRFIAGKRLLFVGPDTTYHLHSVWLQRLESHENRSHHCLGRDYCTFHHICRPSASAVDDLEVFIGRKKKFPSRNTLREQRSSVLQYALSTTLYASYNEEDDAYMVPTVDVETGIRIENSFWLRQARKADIIVLNRGPLPAPASTYLAAGWAFALELCASVNYLHPTPCNVNLEHTLVNAALHATINSFFPALLRTLRVISNDLEISKSLILWHGTWFIQPLCAVLGLPKRFPLVRNLYSNSKPPNSIDAWSLYYNSQGMGQTSVAK
;
A
#
# COMPACT_ATOMS: atom_id res chain seq x y z
N MET A 1 -30.06 27.99 40.93
CA MET A 1 -28.59 27.92 41.02
C MET A 1 -28.10 26.88 40.03
N THR A 2 -27.97 27.27 38.76
CA THR A 2 -27.50 26.42 37.67
C THR A 2 -26.72 27.30 36.69
N SER A 3 -25.71 26.68 36.06
CA SER A 3 -24.99 27.16 34.88
C SER A 3 -23.89 28.21 35.09
N THR A 4 -22.74 27.74 35.57
CA THR A 4 -21.42 28.29 35.20
C THR A 4 -20.57 27.28 34.43
N ALA A 5 -20.87 25.97 34.48
CA ALA A 5 -20.06 24.93 33.83
C ALA A 5 -20.19 24.87 32.30
N THR A 6 -21.34 25.25 31.73
CA THR A 6 -21.56 25.17 30.27
C THR A 6 -20.91 26.28 29.45
N LYS A 7 -20.50 27.40 30.07
CA LYS A 7 -19.82 28.49 29.34
C LYS A 7 -18.32 28.25 29.14
N TRP A 8 -17.68 27.44 30.00
CA TRP A 8 -16.25 27.14 29.87
C TRP A 8 -15.95 26.13 28.77
N ILE A 9 -16.84 25.17 28.53
CA ILE A 9 -16.65 24.16 27.48
C ILE A 9 -16.76 24.80 26.09
N SER A 10 -17.70 25.73 25.88
CA SER A 10 -17.79 26.45 24.61
C SER A 10 -16.62 27.40 24.36
N LEU A 11 -16.05 28.00 25.41
CA LEU A 11 -14.86 28.85 25.28
C LEU A 11 -13.61 28.01 24.98
N LEU A 12 -13.48 26.83 25.59
CA LEU A 12 -12.34 25.92 25.37
C LEU A 12 -12.37 25.33 23.96
N VAL A 13 -13.54 24.94 23.46
CA VAL A 13 -13.71 24.42 22.09
C VAL A 13 -13.48 25.52 21.05
N LEU A 14 -13.91 26.76 21.33
CA LEU A 14 -13.65 27.90 20.46
C LEU A 14 -12.16 28.30 20.46
N LEU A 15 -11.49 28.25 21.61
CA LEU A 15 -10.03 28.43 21.71
C LEU A 15 -9.27 27.30 21.00
N LEU A 16 -9.73 26.05 21.08
CA LEU A 16 -9.14 24.93 20.35
C LEU A 16 -9.31 25.08 18.83
N LEU A 17 -10.49 25.51 18.38
CA LEU A 17 -10.75 25.81 16.96
C LEU A 17 -9.95 27.01 16.47
N ILE A 18 -9.76 28.04 17.29
CA ILE A 18 -8.93 29.21 16.96
C ILE A 18 -7.45 28.80 16.91
N VAL A 19 -6.97 27.92 17.80
CA VAL A 19 -5.61 27.37 17.74
C VAL A 19 -5.43 26.51 16.49
N LEU A 20 -6.42 25.69 16.12
CA LEU A 20 -6.39 24.85 14.90
C LEU A 20 -6.53 25.66 13.61
N LEU A 21 -7.22 26.80 13.62
CA LEU A 21 -7.41 27.67 12.45
C LEU A 21 -6.32 28.75 12.31
N LEU A 22 -5.61 29.10 13.39
CA LEU A 22 -4.53 30.10 13.37
C LEU A 22 -3.11 29.51 13.45
N HIS A 23 -2.93 28.22 13.77
CA HIS A 23 -1.63 27.58 13.58
C HIS A 23 -1.42 27.20 12.12
N ARG A 24 -0.72 28.09 11.39
CA ARG A 24 0.12 27.63 10.29
C ARG A 24 1.05 26.53 10.86
N PRO A 25 1.20 25.38 10.18
CA PRO A 25 2.17 24.40 10.62
C PRO A 25 3.54 25.08 10.70
N PRO A 26 4.41 24.67 11.65
CA PRO A 26 5.74 25.24 11.75
C PRO A 26 6.45 25.12 10.40
N ALA A 27 7.27 26.11 10.05
CA ALA A 27 8.14 26.09 8.88
C ALA A 27 9.22 24.98 8.94
N ASP A 28 9.17 24.12 9.95
CA ASP A 28 10.14 23.08 10.21
C ASP A 28 9.52 21.68 10.06
N PRO A 29 9.75 20.98 8.93
CA PRO A 29 9.17 19.68 8.66
C PRO A 29 9.58 18.59 9.66
N THR A 30 10.68 18.75 10.39
CA THR A 30 11.07 17.85 11.50
C THR A 30 10.07 17.89 12.65
N SER A 31 9.62 19.08 13.05
CA SER A 31 8.61 19.22 14.11
C SER A 31 7.23 18.66 13.74
N ALA A 32 6.87 18.68 12.44
CA ALA A 32 5.62 18.08 11.96
C ALA A 32 5.70 16.55 11.97
N LEU A 33 6.86 15.97 11.66
CA LEU A 33 7.10 14.53 11.74
C LEU A 33 7.11 14.05 13.20
N ASP A 34 7.78 14.78 14.09
CA ASP A 34 7.80 14.46 15.52
C ASP A 34 6.40 14.56 16.15
N TYR A 35 5.61 15.58 15.78
CA TYR A 35 4.21 15.71 16.20
C TYR A 35 3.33 14.56 15.67
N ILE A 36 3.52 14.13 14.42
CA ILE A 36 2.82 12.97 13.84
C ILE A 36 3.21 11.67 14.56
N LEU A 37 4.49 11.51 14.90
CA LEU A 37 5.00 10.33 15.60
C LEU A 37 4.56 10.30 17.08
N ASP A 38 4.41 11.46 17.73
CA ASP A 38 3.89 11.58 19.10
C ASP A 38 2.36 11.38 19.17
N GLU A 39 1.61 11.76 18.13
CA GLU A 39 0.15 11.55 18.07
C GLU A 39 -0.21 10.10 17.67
N LEU A 40 0.70 9.40 17.00
CA LEU A 40 0.63 7.96 16.76
C LEU A 40 1.31 7.23 17.92
N ASP A 41 0.57 6.85 18.96
CA ASP A 41 1.07 5.97 20.03
C ASP A 41 1.42 4.56 19.48
N LEU A 42 2.55 4.48 18.77
CA LEU A 42 3.10 3.32 18.08
C LEU A 42 3.56 2.23 19.05
N SER A 43 3.57 2.51 20.36
CA SER A 43 3.79 1.53 21.41
C SER A 43 2.76 0.38 21.34
N ALA A 44 1.53 0.66 20.87
CA ALA A 44 0.47 -0.33 20.71
C ALA A 44 0.74 -1.40 19.63
N PHE A 45 1.62 -1.14 18.65
CA PHE A 45 1.90 -2.07 17.55
C PHE A 45 3.00 -3.10 17.85
N THR A 46 3.87 -2.83 18.83
CA THR A 46 4.96 -3.76 19.20
C THR A 46 4.48 -5.02 19.93
N GLY A 47 3.26 -4.99 20.49
CA GLY A 47 2.68 -6.11 21.24
C GLY A 47 2.29 -7.34 20.42
N VAL A 48 2.14 -7.21 19.09
CA VAL A 48 1.65 -8.32 18.22
C VAL A 48 2.79 -9.24 17.76
N ALA A 49 4.04 -8.80 17.82
CA ALA A 49 5.20 -9.59 17.39
C ALA A 49 5.61 -10.70 18.38
N ASN A 50 5.17 -10.63 19.64
CA ASN A 50 5.66 -11.50 20.72
C ASN A 50 4.78 -12.72 21.05
N THR A 51 3.72 -12.98 20.28
CA THR A 51 2.78 -14.10 20.56
C THR A 51 3.12 -15.46 19.92
N PHE A 52 4.27 -15.63 19.26
CA PHE A 52 4.69 -16.92 18.69
C PHE A 52 5.95 -17.46 19.37
N ASN A 53 5.76 -18.13 20.52
CA ASN A 53 6.81 -18.92 21.15
C ASN A 53 6.71 -20.41 20.75
N ALA A 54 7.89 -21.00 20.53
CA ALA A 54 8.23 -22.44 20.50
C ALA A 54 8.13 -23.21 19.17
N SER A 55 9.11 -22.98 18.30
CA SER A 55 9.84 -24.00 17.51
C SER A 55 11.24 -23.43 17.24
N PRO A 56 12.35 -24.22 17.10
CA PRO A 56 13.66 -23.67 16.74
C PRO A 56 13.48 -22.74 15.53
N THR A 57 13.70 -21.45 15.76
CA THR A 57 13.26 -20.40 14.85
C THR A 57 14.03 -20.55 13.56
N CYS A 58 13.36 -21.09 12.54
CA CYS A 58 13.84 -21.00 11.18
C CYS A 58 13.85 -19.51 10.80
N THR A 59 14.99 -18.86 11.01
CA THR A 59 15.18 -17.48 10.61
C THR A 59 15.43 -17.46 9.10
N ARG A 60 14.46 -16.93 8.36
CA ARG A 60 14.63 -16.65 6.93
C ARG A 60 15.20 -15.23 6.79
N GLU A 61 16.22 -15.06 5.97
CA GLU A 61 16.91 -13.80 5.73
C GLU A 61 16.78 -13.41 4.25
N TRP A 62 16.42 -12.17 3.99
CA TRP A 62 16.45 -11.61 2.64
C TRP A 62 17.89 -11.26 2.29
N THR A 63 18.43 -11.94 1.27
CA THR A 63 19.76 -11.68 0.72
C THR A 63 19.63 -11.12 -0.67
N LEU A 64 20.43 -10.11 -1.05
CA LEU A 64 20.49 -9.61 -2.43
C LEU A 64 21.78 -10.13 -3.08
N PRO A 65 21.72 -11.22 -3.88
CA PRO A 65 22.92 -11.76 -4.51
C PRO A 65 23.57 -10.72 -5.45
N PRO A 66 24.91 -10.66 -5.55
CA PRO A 66 25.59 -9.69 -6.42
C PRO A 66 25.21 -9.77 -7.92
N SER A 67 24.63 -10.88 -8.35
CA SER A 67 24.23 -11.16 -9.73
C SER A 67 22.72 -11.05 -9.98
N GLN A 68 21.93 -10.63 -8.99
CA GLN A 68 20.49 -10.52 -9.11
C GLN A 68 20.01 -9.13 -8.69
N ASP A 69 19.00 -8.64 -9.39
CA ASP A 69 18.40 -7.33 -9.12
C ASP A 69 17.29 -7.40 -8.06
N TRP A 70 17.00 -8.59 -7.51
CA TRP A 70 15.96 -8.80 -6.51
C TRP A 70 16.44 -9.65 -5.32
N PRO A 71 15.94 -9.35 -4.10
CA PRO A 71 16.31 -10.11 -2.92
C PRO A 71 15.69 -11.50 -2.96
N VAL A 72 16.45 -12.50 -2.51
CA VAL A 72 16.03 -13.89 -2.35
C VAL A 72 15.93 -14.17 -0.85
N LEU A 73 14.77 -14.66 -0.42
CA LEU A 73 14.56 -15.16 0.93
C LEU A 73 15.28 -16.50 1.07
N ARG A 74 16.40 -16.51 1.79
CA ARG A 74 17.15 -17.73 2.11
C ARG A 74 16.86 -18.15 3.54
N SER A 75 16.58 -19.42 3.74
CA SER A 75 16.57 -20.00 5.08
C SER A 75 18.01 -20.07 5.60
N LYS A 76 18.27 -19.62 6.84
CA LYS A 76 19.56 -19.87 7.50
C LYS A 76 19.76 -21.38 7.74
N ASP A 77 21.02 -21.78 7.77
CA ASP A 77 21.45 -23.16 8.04
C ASP A 77 20.76 -23.70 9.31
N GLY A 78 20.20 -24.91 9.23
CA GLY A 78 19.44 -25.53 10.32
C GLY A 78 17.92 -25.44 10.20
N CYS A 79 17.40 -24.63 9.27
CA CYS A 79 16.13 -24.94 8.65
C CYS A 79 16.36 -26.18 7.78
N GLY A 80 16.21 -27.38 8.34
CA GLY A 80 16.09 -28.57 7.49
C GLY A 80 15.04 -28.30 6.40
N GLU A 81 15.04 -29.10 5.32
CA GLU A 81 13.91 -29.21 4.39
C GLU A 81 12.67 -29.75 5.14
N LEU A 82 12.23 -29.02 6.17
CA LEU A 82 11.24 -29.43 7.15
C LEU A 82 9.86 -29.52 6.53
N TYR A 83 9.72 -29.07 5.28
CA TYR A 83 8.62 -29.45 4.42
C TYR A 83 9.12 -29.59 2.98
N GLY A 84 9.05 -30.79 2.42
CA GLY A 84 8.93 -30.99 0.96
C GLY A 84 7.58 -30.46 0.41
N GLU A 85 6.91 -29.58 1.14
CA GLU A 85 5.66 -28.95 0.75
C GLU A 85 5.96 -27.67 -0.04
N THR A 86 5.22 -27.42 -1.11
CA THR A 86 5.40 -26.21 -1.91
C THR A 86 5.00 -24.97 -1.08
N PRO A 87 5.61 -23.78 -1.30
CA PRO A 87 5.25 -22.55 -0.59
C PRO A 87 3.75 -22.23 -0.60
N SER A 88 3.04 -22.61 -1.67
CA SER A 88 1.58 -22.47 -1.78
C SER A 88 0.82 -23.26 -0.69
N LEU A 89 1.29 -24.46 -0.34
CA LEU A 89 0.68 -25.29 0.71
C LEU A 89 0.93 -24.68 2.11
N GLU A 90 2.12 -24.14 2.37
CA GLU A 90 2.39 -23.40 3.61
C GLU A 90 1.44 -22.22 3.76
N VAL A 91 1.34 -21.38 2.72
CA VAL A 91 0.41 -20.24 2.69
C VAL A 91 -1.01 -20.71 3.00
N CYS A 92 -1.50 -21.74 2.30
CA CYS A 92 -2.83 -22.28 2.51
C CYS A 92 -3.09 -22.78 3.93
N ARG A 93 -2.10 -23.41 4.57
CA ARG A 93 -2.19 -23.82 5.97
C ARG A 93 -2.36 -22.61 6.89
N PHE A 94 -1.60 -21.53 6.68
CA PHE A 94 -1.69 -20.31 7.51
C PHE A 94 -3.00 -19.55 7.34
N ILE A 95 -3.57 -19.54 6.14
CA ILE A 95 -4.77 -18.76 5.84
C ILE A 95 -6.07 -19.57 5.92
N ALA A 96 -6.02 -20.86 6.25
CA ALA A 96 -7.19 -21.73 6.31
C ALA A 96 -8.31 -21.15 7.19
N GLY A 97 -9.52 -21.11 6.65
CA GLY A 97 -10.69 -20.56 7.33
C GLY A 97 -10.76 -19.03 7.37
N LYS A 98 -9.89 -18.33 6.63
CA LYS A 98 -9.78 -16.86 6.65
C LYS A 98 -10.33 -16.21 5.38
N ARG A 99 -10.72 -14.96 5.52
CA ARG A 99 -11.07 -14.04 4.43
C ARG A 99 -9.99 -12.97 4.33
N LEU A 100 -9.39 -12.86 3.15
CA LEU A 100 -8.34 -11.93 2.81
C LEU A 100 -8.93 -10.85 1.91
N LEU A 101 -8.63 -9.60 2.21
CA LEU A 101 -8.95 -8.46 1.37
C LEU A 101 -7.67 -7.72 1.01
N PHE A 102 -7.40 -7.59 -0.29
CA PHE A 102 -6.32 -6.78 -0.81
C PHE A 102 -6.90 -5.42 -1.21
N VAL A 103 -6.36 -4.34 -0.69
CA VAL A 103 -6.81 -2.97 -0.99
C VAL A 103 -5.61 -2.14 -1.43
N GLY A 104 -5.73 -1.54 -2.61
CA GLY A 104 -4.67 -0.68 -3.13
C GLY A 104 -4.80 -0.42 -4.63
N PRO A 105 -3.76 0.15 -5.24
CA PRO A 105 -3.72 0.43 -6.67
C PRO A 105 -3.40 -0.83 -7.50
N ASP A 106 -3.11 -0.64 -8.78
CA ASP A 106 -2.74 -1.70 -9.74
C ASP A 106 -1.64 -2.66 -9.27
N THR A 107 -0.66 -2.17 -8.51
CA THR A 107 0.40 -3.01 -7.94
C THR A 107 -0.17 -4.05 -6.99
N THR A 108 -1.18 -3.69 -6.19
CA THR A 108 -1.91 -4.61 -5.30
C THR A 108 -2.76 -5.59 -6.10
N TYR A 109 -3.39 -5.15 -7.18
CA TYR A 109 -4.09 -6.06 -8.10
C TYR A 109 -3.15 -7.07 -8.73
N HIS A 110 -1.95 -6.64 -9.14
CA HIS A 110 -0.95 -7.53 -9.70
C HIS A 110 -0.48 -8.56 -8.65
N LEU A 111 -0.23 -8.15 -7.40
CA LEU A 111 0.06 -9.08 -6.30
C LEU A 111 -1.06 -10.11 -6.12
N HIS A 112 -2.32 -9.66 -6.17
CA HIS A 112 -3.49 -10.53 -6.14
C HIS A 112 -3.47 -11.55 -7.30
N SER A 113 -3.22 -11.13 -8.54
CA SER A 113 -3.13 -12.03 -9.70
C SER A 113 -1.98 -13.03 -9.57
N VAL A 114 -0.82 -12.61 -9.06
CA VAL A 114 0.32 -13.52 -8.79
C VAL A 114 -0.06 -14.58 -7.76
N TRP A 115 -0.76 -14.20 -6.69
CA TRP A 115 -1.25 -15.16 -5.69
C TRP A 115 -2.19 -16.18 -6.32
N LEU A 116 -3.17 -15.74 -7.10
CA LEU A 116 -4.10 -16.64 -7.78
C LEU A 116 -3.36 -17.60 -8.72
N GLN A 117 -2.48 -17.11 -9.58
CA GLN A 117 -1.70 -17.94 -10.50
C GLN A 117 -0.83 -18.98 -9.78
N ARG A 118 -0.22 -18.62 -8.64
CA ARG A 118 0.58 -19.56 -7.84
C ARG A 118 -0.25 -20.61 -7.11
N LEU A 119 -1.53 -20.33 -6.87
CA LEU A 119 -2.48 -21.25 -6.28
C LEU A 119 -3.15 -22.14 -7.33
N GLU A 120 -3.29 -21.71 -8.58
CA GLU A 120 -3.84 -22.52 -9.67
C GLU A 120 -3.10 -23.86 -9.85
N SER A 121 -1.76 -23.82 -9.82
CA SER A 121 -0.94 -25.03 -9.92
C SER A 121 -1.04 -25.93 -8.68
N HIS A 122 -1.26 -25.34 -7.51
CA HIS A 122 -1.41 -26.08 -6.25
C HIS A 122 -2.78 -26.79 -6.18
N GLU A 123 -3.83 -26.11 -6.62
CA GLU A 123 -5.22 -26.58 -6.53
C GLU A 123 -5.68 -27.32 -7.79
N ASN A 124 -4.84 -27.33 -8.84
CA ASN A 124 -5.13 -27.88 -10.16
C ASN A 124 -6.46 -27.35 -10.75
N ARG A 125 -6.69 -26.05 -10.60
CA ARG A 125 -7.90 -25.36 -11.09
C ARG A 125 -7.60 -23.91 -11.45
N SER A 126 -8.41 -23.34 -12.33
CA SER A 126 -8.26 -21.92 -12.66
C SER A 126 -8.89 -21.01 -11.60
N HIS A 127 -8.20 -19.91 -11.34
CA HIS A 127 -8.60 -18.78 -10.51
C HIS A 127 -8.70 -17.52 -11.37
N HIS A 128 -9.25 -17.63 -12.58
CA HIS A 128 -9.40 -16.49 -13.46
C HIS A 128 -10.15 -15.33 -12.80
N CYS A 129 -9.54 -14.14 -12.81
CA CYS A 129 -10.13 -12.90 -12.34
C CYS A 129 -10.55 -12.04 -13.54
N LEU A 130 -11.76 -11.49 -13.49
CA LEU A 130 -12.34 -10.70 -14.58
C LEU A 130 -11.67 -9.33 -14.79
N GLY A 131 -10.82 -8.91 -13.85
CA GLY A 131 -10.14 -7.62 -13.90
C GLY A 131 -10.17 -6.90 -12.56
N ARG A 132 -9.33 -5.87 -12.48
CA ARG A 132 -9.21 -4.93 -11.36
C ARG A 132 -10.57 -4.37 -10.91
N ASP A 133 -11.38 -3.94 -11.86
CA ASP A 133 -12.62 -3.21 -11.58
C ASP A 133 -13.82 -4.15 -11.31
N TYR A 134 -13.65 -5.45 -11.57
CA TYR A 134 -14.72 -6.45 -11.52
C TYR A 134 -14.40 -7.62 -10.59
N CYS A 135 -13.31 -7.55 -9.82
CA CYS A 135 -12.96 -8.59 -8.87
C CYS A 135 -14.00 -8.65 -7.74
N THR A 136 -14.67 -9.80 -7.59
CA THR A 136 -15.65 -10.01 -6.51
C THR A 136 -15.03 -10.79 -5.36
N PHE A 137 -14.71 -12.07 -5.60
CA PHE A 137 -13.97 -12.92 -4.69
C PHE A 137 -13.47 -14.20 -5.37
N HIS A 138 -12.42 -14.77 -4.82
CA HIS A 138 -11.84 -16.06 -5.20
C HIS A 138 -11.83 -16.96 -3.98
N HIS A 139 -12.58 -18.05 -4.03
CA HIS A 139 -12.39 -19.14 -3.08
C HIS A 139 -11.04 -19.78 -3.43
N ILE A 140 -10.10 -19.86 -2.50
CA ILE A 140 -8.74 -20.40 -2.66
C ILE A 140 -8.43 -21.42 -1.56
N CYS A 141 -7.29 -22.09 -1.68
CA CYS A 141 -6.81 -23.15 -0.79
C CYS A 141 -7.83 -24.27 -0.61
N ARG A 142 -8.55 -24.63 -1.69
CA ARG A 142 -9.45 -25.77 -1.66
C ARG A 142 -8.63 -27.06 -1.72
N PRO A 143 -9.02 -28.11 -0.98
CA PRO A 143 -8.39 -29.42 -1.14
C PRO A 143 -8.55 -29.89 -2.59
N SER A 144 -7.49 -30.50 -3.14
CA SER A 144 -7.48 -31.04 -4.50
C SER A 144 -8.66 -31.98 -4.69
N ALA A 145 -9.35 -31.84 -5.82
CA ALA A 145 -10.69 -32.37 -6.07
C ALA A 145 -10.75 -33.90 -6.04
N SER A 146 -10.76 -34.50 -4.86
CA SER A 146 -11.21 -35.87 -4.64
C SER A 146 -12.74 -35.86 -4.52
N ALA A 147 -13.40 -35.85 -5.69
CA ALA A 147 -14.72 -36.45 -5.92
C ALA A 147 -15.97 -35.90 -5.22
N VAL A 148 -16.00 -34.64 -4.76
CA VAL A 148 -17.28 -33.99 -4.42
C VAL A 148 -17.45 -32.73 -5.25
N ASP A 149 -18.41 -32.82 -6.16
CA ASP A 149 -18.96 -31.82 -7.08
C ASP A 149 -18.85 -30.36 -6.60
N ASP A 150 -18.74 -29.47 -7.58
CA ASP A 150 -18.88 -28.01 -7.50
C ASP A 150 -19.66 -27.51 -6.28
N LEU A 151 -18.94 -27.35 -5.16
CA LEU A 151 -19.41 -26.69 -3.94
C LEU A 151 -19.67 -25.19 -4.13
N GLU A 152 -19.56 -24.69 -5.36
CA GLU A 152 -19.98 -23.35 -5.72
C GLU A 152 -21.50 -23.34 -5.81
N VAL A 153 -22.15 -23.11 -4.66
CA VAL A 153 -23.59 -22.92 -4.62
C VAL A 153 -23.91 -21.62 -5.36
N PHE A 154 -24.34 -21.76 -6.61
CA PHE A 154 -24.91 -20.67 -7.38
C PHE A 154 -26.36 -20.46 -6.96
N ILE A 155 -26.70 -19.23 -6.58
CA ILE A 155 -28.10 -18.80 -6.43
C ILE A 155 -28.44 -18.02 -7.70
N GLY A 156 -28.97 -18.73 -8.69
CA GLY A 156 -29.14 -18.21 -10.04
C GLY A 156 -27.79 -17.95 -10.73
N ARG A 157 -27.53 -16.72 -11.20
CA ARG A 157 -26.26 -16.34 -11.84
C ARG A 157 -25.17 -15.87 -10.87
N LYS A 158 -25.48 -15.81 -9.57
CA LYS A 158 -24.56 -15.25 -8.56
C LYS A 158 -23.94 -16.37 -7.74
N LYS A 159 -22.62 -16.37 -7.66
CA LYS A 159 -21.86 -17.25 -6.76
C LYS A 159 -22.08 -16.81 -5.32
N LYS A 160 -22.49 -17.72 -4.45
CA LYS A 160 -22.68 -17.42 -3.03
C LYS A 160 -21.33 -17.21 -2.34
N PHE A 161 -21.21 -16.15 -1.57
CA PHE A 161 -20.02 -15.88 -0.76
C PHE A 161 -19.92 -16.91 0.38
N PRO A 162 -18.81 -17.67 0.50
CA PRO A 162 -18.69 -18.72 1.53
C PRO A 162 -18.80 -18.20 2.96
N SER A 163 -19.50 -18.96 3.81
CA SER A 163 -19.58 -18.65 5.25
C SER A 163 -18.26 -18.97 5.95
N ARG A 164 -18.00 -18.33 7.11
CA ARG A 164 -16.80 -18.63 7.91
C ARG A 164 -16.73 -20.11 8.33
N ASN A 165 -17.87 -20.73 8.65
CA ASN A 165 -17.92 -22.14 9.02
C ASN A 165 -17.53 -23.03 7.85
N THR A 166 -18.07 -22.75 6.66
CA THR A 166 -17.71 -23.46 5.42
C THR A 166 -16.20 -23.37 5.13
N LEU A 167 -15.60 -22.18 5.28
CA LEU A 167 -14.17 -22.00 5.08
C LEU A 167 -13.34 -22.81 6.08
N ARG A 168 -13.74 -22.86 7.35
CA ARG A 168 -13.07 -23.66 8.40
C ARG A 168 -13.20 -25.16 8.16
N GLU A 169 -14.41 -25.64 7.86
CA GLU A 169 -14.69 -27.05 7.57
C GLU A 169 -13.89 -27.56 6.38
N GLN A 170 -13.82 -26.75 5.31
CA GLN A 170 -13.09 -27.10 4.09
C GLN A 170 -11.60 -26.74 4.16
N ARG A 171 -11.12 -26.17 5.27
CA ARG A 171 -9.76 -25.62 5.43
C ARG A 171 -9.32 -24.74 4.26
N SER A 172 -10.25 -23.93 3.76
CA SER A 172 -10.10 -23.09 2.58
C SER A 172 -10.27 -21.62 2.95
N SER A 173 -10.06 -20.73 1.99
CA SER A 173 -9.98 -19.29 2.24
C SER A 173 -10.66 -18.50 1.14
N VAL A 174 -10.96 -17.24 1.39
CA VAL A 174 -11.43 -16.32 0.34
C VAL A 174 -10.41 -15.22 0.15
N LEU A 175 -10.07 -14.92 -1.09
CA LEU A 175 -9.28 -13.76 -1.48
C LEU A 175 -10.15 -12.78 -2.26
N GLN A 176 -10.12 -11.51 -1.86
CA GLN A 176 -10.81 -10.42 -2.53
C GLN A 176 -9.82 -9.31 -2.86
N TYR A 177 -10.18 -8.47 -3.83
CA TYR A 177 -9.47 -7.27 -4.17
C TYR A 177 -10.45 -6.10 -4.25
N ALA A 178 -10.02 -4.94 -3.74
CA ALA A 178 -10.73 -3.68 -3.86
C ALA A 178 -9.77 -2.60 -4.37
N LEU A 179 -10.14 -1.95 -5.48
CA LEU A 179 -9.36 -0.85 -6.03
C LEU A 179 -9.43 0.36 -5.11
N SER A 180 -8.27 0.88 -4.72
CA SER A 180 -8.16 2.22 -4.13
C SER A 180 -6.79 2.81 -4.41
N THR A 181 -6.74 3.79 -5.32
CA THR A 181 -5.50 4.47 -5.70
C THR A 181 -4.86 5.20 -4.52
N THR A 182 -5.68 5.79 -3.65
CA THR A 182 -5.23 6.67 -2.56
C THR A 182 -5.41 6.05 -1.17
N LEU A 183 -5.95 4.83 -1.10
CA LEU A 183 -6.51 4.22 0.12
C LEU A 183 -7.58 5.08 0.80
N TYR A 184 -8.31 5.93 0.04
CA TYR A 184 -9.34 6.80 0.61
C TYR A 184 -10.38 6.01 1.42
N ALA A 185 -10.62 6.44 2.65
CA ALA A 185 -11.53 5.81 3.58
C ALA A 185 -12.50 6.86 4.16
N SER A 186 -13.78 6.70 3.86
CA SER A 186 -14.89 7.49 4.37
C SER A 186 -16.01 6.52 4.75
N TYR A 187 -16.72 6.80 5.85
CA TYR A 187 -17.85 5.95 6.28
C TYR A 187 -19.08 6.13 5.38
N ASN A 188 -19.13 7.21 4.60
CA ASN A 188 -20.20 7.46 3.64
C ASN A 188 -19.91 6.70 2.34
N GLU A 189 -20.76 5.72 2.01
CA GLU A 189 -20.65 4.98 0.74
C GLU A 189 -20.99 5.85 -0.48
N GLU A 190 -21.78 6.90 -0.26
CA GLU A 190 -22.21 7.85 -1.31
C GLU A 190 -21.23 9.03 -1.45
N ASP A 191 -20.06 8.96 -0.82
CA ASP A 191 -19.01 9.95 -0.98
C ASP A 191 -18.55 10.03 -2.45
N ASP A 192 -18.40 11.25 -2.97
CA ASP A 192 -18.02 11.49 -4.37
C ASP A 192 -16.72 10.76 -4.76
N ALA A 193 -15.81 10.57 -3.80
CA ALA A 193 -14.57 9.82 -4.01
C ALA A 193 -14.78 8.34 -4.42
N TYR A 194 -15.97 7.78 -4.17
CA TYR A 194 -16.36 6.41 -4.55
C TYR A 194 -17.31 6.36 -5.74
N MET A 195 -18.09 7.42 -5.96
CA MET A 195 -19.22 7.39 -6.89
C MET A 195 -18.88 7.96 -8.26
N VAL A 196 -17.93 8.89 -8.34
CA VAL A 196 -17.59 9.58 -9.59
C VAL A 196 -16.09 9.51 -9.88
N PRO A 197 -15.69 9.49 -11.17
CA PRO A 197 -14.30 9.69 -11.54
C PRO A 197 -13.79 11.01 -10.98
N THR A 198 -12.77 10.94 -10.12
CA THR A 198 -12.15 12.12 -9.52
C THR A 198 -10.76 12.32 -10.10
N VAL A 199 -10.35 13.58 -10.21
CA VAL A 199 -9.00 13.97 -10.63
C VAL A 199 -8.33 14.55 -9.39
N ASP A 200 -7.17 14.00 -9.05
CA ASP A 200 -6.38 14.51 -7.95
C ASP A 200 -5.91 15.93 -8.28
N VAL A 201 -6.18 16.88 -7.38
CA VAL A 201 -5.97 18.32 -7.65
C VAL A 201 -4.50 18.70 -7.77
N GLU A 202 -3.61 17.92 -7.14
CA GLU A 202 -2.17 18.21 -7.11
C GLU A 202 -1.46 17.63 -8.33
N THR A 203 -1.82 16.41 -8.70
CA THR A 203 -1.19 15.70 -9.81
C THR A 203 -1.95 15.87 -11.12
N GLY A 204 -3.23 16.25 -11.10
CA GLY A 204 -4.08 16.27 -12.30
C GLY A 204 -4.31 14.86 -12.89
N ILE A 205 -3.97 13.80 -12.15
CA ILE A 205 -4.15 12.42 -12.57
C ILE A 205 -5.47 11.89 -12.00
N ARG A 206 -6.19 11.11 -12.82
CA ARG A 206 -7.42 10.45 -12.40
C ARG A 206 -7.13 9.44 -11.30
N ILE A 207 -7.94 9.48 -10.24
CA ILE A 207 -7.89 8.53 -9.13
C ILE A 207 -9.20 7.74 -9.09
N GLU A 208 -9.10 6.51 -8.62
CA GLU A 208 -10.24 5.61 -8.51
C GLU A 208 -10.22 4.94 -7.15
N ASN A 209 -11.33 5.02 -6.43
CA ASN A 209 -11.50 4.35 -5.15
C ASN A 209 -12.84 3.64 -5.13
N SER A 210 -12.84 2.40 -4.65
CA SER A 210 -14.05 1.67 -4.32
C SER A 210 -14.34 1.80 -2.82
N PHE A 211 -15.60 1.64 -2.42
CA PHE A 211 -15.98 1.62 -1.01
C PHE A 211 -15.55 0.30 -0.33
N TRP A 212 -14.25 0.18 -0.05
CA TRP A 212 -13.61 -1.05 0.41
C TRP A 212 -13.85 -1.33 1.90
N LEU A 213 -14.25 -0.34 2.72
CA LEU A 213 -14.52 -0.53 4.15
C LEU A 213 -15.61 -1.59 4.40
N ARG A 214 -16.62 -1.68 3.53
CA ARG A 214 -17.65 -2.74 3.62
C ARG A 214 -17.07 -4.14 3.55
N GLN A 215 -16.06 -4.34 2.71
CA GLN A 215 -15.39 -5.62 2.55
C GLN A 215 -14.41 -5.85 3.71
N ALA A 216 -13.71 -4.80 4.13
CA ALA A 216 -12.74 -4.85 5.24
C ALA A 216 -13.37 -5.33 6.55
N ARG A 217 -14.56 -4.83 6.90
CA ARG A 217 -15.32 -5.26 8.10
C ARG A 217 -15.65 -6.76 8.13
N LYS A 218 -15.57 -7.44 6.98
CA LYS A 218 -15.86 -8.89 6.85
C LYS A 218 -14.58 -9.73 6.70
N ALA A 219 -13.44 -9.09 6.53
CA ALA A 219 -12.14 -9.71 6.30
C ALA A 219 -11.49 -10.07 7.63
N ASP A 220 -10.76 -11.18 7.66
CA ASP A 220 -9.93 -11.57 8.79
C ASP A 220 -8.49 -11.06 8.63
N ILE A 221 -8.05 -10.87 7.38
CA ILE A 221 -6.75 -10.32 7.01
C ILE A 221 -6.96 -9.23 5.96
N ILE A 222 -6.37 -8.06 6.16
CA ILE A 222 -6.44 -6.93 5.23
C ILE A 222 -5.02 -6.60 4.80
N VAL A 223 -4.76 -6.67 3.51
CA VAL A 223 -3.47 -6.36 2.89
C VAL A 223 -3.62 -5.01 2.20
N LEU A 224 -2.96 -3.98 2.75
CA LEU A 224 -3.02 -2.60 2.28
C LEU A 224 -1.75 -2.23 1.53
N ASN A 225 -1.90 -1.42 0.49
CA ASN A 225 -0.82 -0.65 -0.08
C ASN A 225 -1.34 0.65 -0.68
N ARG A 226 -0.52 1.69 -0.53
CA ARG A 226 -0.65 2.91 -1.31
C ARG A 226 0.66 3.13 -2.03
N GLY A 227 0.59 3.17 -3.36
CA GLY A 227 1.73 3.56 -4.17
C GLY A 227 2.08 5.04 -3.98
N PRO A 228 3.32 5.44 -4.28
CA PRO A 228 3.71 6.81 -4.54
C PRO A 228 2.71 7.56 -5.41
N LEU A 229 2.65 8.86 -5.20
CA LEU A 229 1.85 9.74 -6.02
C LEU A 229 2.45 9.78 -7.43
N PRO A 230 1.62 9.70 -8.48
CA PRO A 230 2.11 9.91 -9.83
C PRO A 230 2.69 11.32 -9.99
N ALA A 231 3.54 11.52 -10.98
CA ALA A 231 3.97 12.87 -11.32
C ALA A 231 2.77 13.66 -11.87
N PRO A 232 2.82 15.01 -11.84
CA PRO A 232 1.76 15.81 -12.42
C PRO A 232 1.51 15.48 -13.91
N ALA A 233 0.26 15.52 -14.35
CA ALA A 233 -0.20 15.21 -15.70
C ALA A 233 0.56 16.00 -16.77
N SER A 234 0.92 17.25 -16.45
CA SER A 234 1.72 18.14 -17.30
C SER A 234 3.10 17.56 -17.67
N THR A 235 3.68 16.72 -16.81
CA THR A 235 4.96 16.07 -17.09
C THR A 235 4.85 15.08 -18.25
N TYR A 236 3.72 14.40 -18.42
CA TYR A 236 3.54 13.37 -19.45
C TYR A 236 3.32 13.94 -20.86
N LEU A 237 2.80 15.17 -20.97
CA LEU A 237 2.50 15.80 -22.27
C LEU A 237 3.74 16.41 -22.95
N ALA A 238 4.62 17.01 -22.16
CA ALA A 238 5.76 17.77 -22.68
C ALA A 238 7.13 17.27 -22.16
N ALA A 239 7.15 16.20 -21.36
CA ALA A 239 8.34 15.76 -20.61
C ALA A 239 8.95 16.89 -19.74
N GLY A 240 8.15 17.91 -19.42
CA GLY A 240 8.58 19.11 -18.73
C GLY A 240 8.48 18.94 -17.22
N TRP A 241 9.58 19.16 -16.51
CA TRP A 241 9.66 19.12 -15.04
C TRP A 241 9.70 20.53 -14.42
N ALA A 242 9.06 21.50 -15.10
CA ALA A 242 9.01 22.89 -14.64
C ALA A 242 8.43 23.00 -13.22
N PHE A 243 7.37 22.24 -12.91
CA PHE A 243 6.78 22.22 -11.58
C PHE A 243 7.81 21.86 -10.49
N ALA A 244 8.72 20.93 -10.78
CA ALA A 244 9.71 20.47 -9.81
C ALA A 244 10.74 21.56 -9.55
N LEU A 245 11.14 22.30 -10.59
CA LEU A 245 12.06 23.43 -10.49
C LEU A 245 11.44 24.59 -9.69
N GLU A 246 10.19 24.95 -10.01
CA GLU A 246 9.43 25.98 -9.28
C GLU A 246 9.25 25.58 -7.81
N LEU A 247 8.87 24.33 -7.57
CA LEU A 247 8.71 23.78 -6.23
C LEU A 247 10.03 23.84 -5.45
N CYS A 248 11.15 23.40 -6.04
CA CYS A 248 12.45 23.44 -5.37
C CYS A 248 12.87 24.88 -5.03
N ALA A 249 12.63 25.84 -5.92
CA ALA A 249 12.90 27.24 -5.65
C ALA A 249 12.07 27.79 -4.48
N SER A 250 10.86 27.27 -4.26
CA SER A 250 10.00 27.65 -3.13
C SER A 250 10.34 26.90 -1.83
N VAL A 251 10.62 25.60 -1.91
CA VAL A 251 10.86 24.71 -0.78
C VAL A 251 11.91 23.67 -1.15
N ASN A 252 13.08 23.75 -0.52
CA ASN A 252 14.19 22.83 -0.73
C ASN A 252 14.46 21.99 0.53
N TYR A 253 13.94 20.76 0.53
CA TYR A 253 14.14 19.75 1.57
C TYR A 253 15.57 19.18 1.59
N LEU A 254 16.36 19.42 0.55
CA LEU A 254 17.70 18.87 0.38
C LEU A 254 18.82 19.92 0.60
N HIS A 255 18.48 21.02 1.29
CA HIS A 255 19.45 22.03 1.73
C HIS A 255 20.63 21.36 2.46
N PRO A 256 21.89 21.77 2.22
CA PRO A 256 22.35 23.01 1.55
C PRO A 256 22.51 22.93 0.03
N THR A 257 22.16 21.82 -0.61
CA THR A 257 22.38 21.67 -2.05
C THR A 257 21.43 22.59 -2.83
N PRO A 258 21.90 23.45 -3.76
CA PRO A 258 21.02 24.35 -4.47
C PRO A 258 20.17 23.64 -5.54
N CYS A 259 18.98 24.16 -5.81
CA CYS A 259 18.00 23.56 -6.73
C CYS A 259 18.37 23.57 -8.21
N ASN A 260 19.44 24.27 -8.59
CA ASN A 260 19.91 24.38 -9.97
C ASN A 260 21.05 23.41 -10.32
N VAL A 261 21.39 22.47 -9.43
CA VAL A 261 22.51 21.55 -9.65
C VAL A 261 22.22 20.58 -10.79
N ASN A 262 21.12 19.83 -10.70
CA ASN A 262 20.68 18.90 -11.74
C ASN A 262 19.21 18.52 -11.56
N LEU A 263 18.66 17.86 -12.59
CA LEU A 263 17.27 17.42 -12.59
C LEU A 263 17.02 16.36 -11.51
N GLU A 264 17.96 15.45 -11.29
CA GLU A 264 17.86 14.40 -10.26
C GLU A 264 17.53 14.99 -8.88
N HIS A 265 18.29 16.00 -8.48
CA HIS A 265 18.12 16.68 -7.20
C HIS A 265 16.73 17.30 -7.09
N THR A 266 16.29 17.98 -8.15
CA THR A 266 14.99 18.61 -8.23
C THR A 266 13.85 17.59 -8.13
N LEU A 267 14.00 16.43 -8.79
CA LEU A 267 13.04 15.33 -8.75
C LEU A 267 12.95 14.68 -7.37
N VAL A 268 14.08 14.45 -6.72
CA VAL A 268 14.11 13.91 -5.34
C VAL A 268 13.47 14.90 -4.38
N ASN A 269 13.74 16.21 -4.51
CA ASN A 269 13.11 17.23 -3.71
C ASN A 269 11.58 17.27 -3.90
N ALA A 270 11.11 17.19 -5.15
CA ALA A 270 9.69 17.13 -5.46
C ALA A 270 9.03 15.85 -4.92
N ALA A 271 9.72 14.71 -4.99
CA ALA A 271 9.25 13.45 -4.42
C ALA A 271 9.11 13.53 -2.90
N LEU A 272 10.07 14.14 -2.20
CA LEU A 272 9.99 14.38 -0.76
C LEU A 272 8.80 15.29 -0.42
N HIS A 273 8.62 16.37 -1.18
CA HIS A 273 7.49 17.27 -1.00
C HIS A 273 6.15 16.55 -1.12
N ALA A 274 5.94 15.77 -2.20
CA ALA A 274 4.71 15.00 -2.41
C ALA A 274 4.50 13.95 -1.31
N THR A 275 5.59 13.34 -0.83
CA THR A 275 5.51 12.37 0.26
C THR A 275 5.04 13.02 1.56
N ILE A 276 5.63 14.16 1.92
CA ILE A 276 5.38 14.86 3.19
C ILE A 276 4.00 15.54 3.20
N ASN A 277 3.64 16.26 2.14
CA ASN A 277 2.45 17.12 2.14
C ASN A 277 1.19 16.40 1.71
N SER A 278 1.32 15.28 0.99
CA SER A 278 0.20 14.68 0.29
C SER A 278 0.06 13.19 0.60
N PHE A 279 1.15 12.43 0.49
CA PHE A 279 1.12 10.99 0.78
C PHE A 279 0.83 10.72 2.27
N PHE A 280 1.69 11.19 3.17
CA PHE A 280 1.55 10.89 4.60
C PHE A 280 0.24 11.40 5.20
N PRO A 281 -0.18 12.67 4.99
CA PRO A 281 -1.42 13.15 5.61
C PRO A 281 -2.65 12.37 5.18
N ALA A 282 -2.74 11.99 3.89
CA ALA A 282 -3.84 11.15 3.43
C ALA A 282 -3.76 9.72 3.98
N LEU A 283 -2.57 9.14 4.14
CA LEU A 283 -2.41 7.82 4.76
C LEU A 283 -2.83 7.85 6.23
N LEU A 284 -2.43 8.87 6.98
CA LEU A 284 -2.81 9.05 8.38
C LEU A 284 -4.33 9.17 8.55
N ARG A 285 -5.00 9.91 7.65
CA ARG A 285 -6.47 9.99 7.63
C ARG A 285 -7.10 8.61 7.46
N THR A 286 -6.60 7.81 6.52
CA THR A 286 -7.06 6.42 6.32
C THR A 286 -6.83 5.55 7.55
N LEU A 287 -5.63 5.58 8.12
CA LEU A 287 -5.30 4.80 9.33
C LEU A 287 -6.16 5.20 10.54
N ARG A 288 -6.51 6.48 10.65
CA ARG A 288 -7.45 6.97 11.67
C ARG A 288 -8.85 6.40 11.48
N VAL A 289 -9.34 6.30 10.25
CA VAL A 289 -10.65 5.69 9.96
C VAL A 289 -10.64 4.19 10.26
N ILE A 290 -9.56 3.49 9.90
CA ILE A 290 -9.36 2.06 10.20
C ILE A 290 -9.32 1.81 11.71
N SER A 291 -8.52 2.57 12.45
CA SER A 291 -8.36 2.39 13.90
C SER A 291 -9.64 2.68 14.68
N ASN A 292 -10.45 3.63 14.21
CA ASN A 292 -11.75 3.94 14.80
C ASN A 292 -12.87 2.95 14.43
N ASP A 293 -12.69 2.11 13.41
CA ASP A 293 -13.69 1.11 13.01
C ASP A 293 -13.51 -0.20 13.80
N LEU A 294 -14.43 -0.48 14.72
CA LEU A 294 -14.38 -1.61 15.65
C LEU A 294 -14.37 -2.99 14.97
N GLU A 295 -14.90 -3.12 13.75
CA GLU A 295 -14.90 -4.40 13.04
C GLU A 295 -13.58 -4.60 12.29
N ILE A 296 -13.02 -3.53 11.73
CA ILE A 296 -11.74 -3.57 11.01
C ILE A 296 -10.57 -3.74 11.97
N SER A 297 -10.61 -3.12 13.15
CA SER A 297 -9.53 -3.22 14.15
C SER A 297 -9.33 -4.63 14.72
N LYS A 298 -10.29 -5.54 14.51
CA LYS A 298 -10.18 -6.97 14.85
C LYS A 298 -9.43 -7.79 13.80
N SER A 299 -9.23 -7.25 12.61
CA SER A 299 -8.55 -7.93 11.50
C SER A 299 -7.04 -7.80 11.61
N LEU A 300 -6.30 -8.78 11.06
CA LEU A 300 -4.86 -8.63 10.87
C LEU A 300 -4.60 -7.69 9.70
N ILE A 301 -3.97 -6.54 9.96
CA ILE A 301 -3.64 -5.56 8.93
C ILE A 301 -2.18 -5.71 8.55
N LEU A 302 -1.93 -5.93 7.26
CA LEU A 302 -0.61 -6.05 6.67
C LEU A 302 -0.41 -4.91 5.69
N TRP A 303 0.68 -4.17 5.87
CA TRP A 303 1.13 -3.21 4.85
C TRP A 303 2.13 -3.90 3.93
N HIS A 304 1.83 -3.97 2.64
CA HIS A 304 2.84 -4.38 1.67
C HIS A 304 3.49 -3.16 1.03
N GLY A 305 4.82 -3.23 0.88
CA GLY A 305 5.60 -2.17 0.26
C GLY A 305 5.21 -1.95 -1.20
N THR A 306 5.49 -0.75 -1.67
CA THR A 306 5.38 -0.37 -3.08
C THR A 306 6.44 -1.08 -3.91
N TRP A 307 6.09 -1.40 -5.15
CA TRP A 307 7.04 -1.95 -6.11
C TRP A 307 7.80 -0.83 -6.81
N PHE A 308 9.12 -0.86 -6.72
CA PHE A 308 9.95 0.05 -7.49
C PHE A 308 9.75 -0.16 -8.98
N ILE A 309 9.67 0.93 -9.74
CA ILE A 309 9.67 0.86 -11.20
C ILE A 309 11.07 0.43 -11.62
N GLN A 310 11.13 -0.74 -12.27
CA GLN A 310 12.37 -1.32 -12.74
C GLN A 310 12.97 -0.46 -13.87
N PRO A 311 14.26 -0.08 -13.78
CA PRO A 311 14.94 0.73 -14.79
C PRO A 311 14.78 0.23 -16.23
N LEU A 312 14.78 -1.10 -16.42
CA LEU A 312 14.66 -1.69 -17.75
C LEU A 312 13.26 -1.47 -18.34
N CYS A 313 12.20 -1.64 -17.54
CA CYS A 313 10.82 -1.44 -17.96
C CYS A 313 10.54 0.02 -18.31
N ALA A 314 11.14 0.92 -17.54
CA ALA A 314 11.13 2.36 -17.71
C ALA A 314 11.63 2.83 -19.08
N VAL A 315 12.72 2.23 -19.57
CA VAL A 315 13.40 2.70 -20.79
C VAL A 315 12.81 2.10 -22.07
N LEU A 316 12.35 0.84 -22.03
CA LEU A 316 11.95 0.09 -23.24
C LEU A 316 10.74 0.69 -23.99
N GLY A 317 9.90 1.48 -23.32
CA GLY A 317 8.73 2.14 -23.92
C GLY A 317 8.96 3.59 -24.37
N LEU A 318 10.14 4.16 -24.11
CA LEU A 318 10.38 5.59 -24.33
C LEU A 318 10.91 5.89 -25.74
N PRO A 319 10.63 7.08 -26.29
CA PRO A 319 11.29 7.55 -27.51
C PRO A 319 12.81 7.50 -27.38
N LYS A 320 13.53 7.14 -28.46
CA LYS A 320 15.01 6.97 -28.45
C LYS A 320 15.83 8.19 -27.97
N ARG A 321 15.21 9.37 -27.85
CA ARG A 321 15.83 10.63 -27.40
C ARG A 321 15.26 11.14 -26.08
N PHE A 322 14.55 10.30 -25.35
CA PHE A 322 13.99 10.70 -24.08
C PHE A 322 15.13 10.95 -23.07
N PRO A 323 15.14 12.09 -22.36
CA PRO A 323 16.19 12.39 -21.40
C PRO A 323 16.13 11.39 -20.24
N LEU A 324 17.25 10.69 -20.03
CA LEU A 324 17.44 9.81 -18.89
C LEU A 324 18.27 10.53 -17.83
N VAL A 325 17.97 10.23 -16.57
CA VAL A 325 18.65 10.73 -15.39
C VAL A 325 19.45 9.63 -14.73
N ARG A 326 20.42 9.98 -13.89
CA ARG A 326 21.21 8.99 -13.14
C ARG A 326 20.29 8.19 -12.21
N ASN A 327 20.42 6.87 -12.27
CA ASN A 327 19.81 5.97 -11.31
C ASN A 327 20.57 6.08 -9.98
N LEU A 328 19.96 6.75 -9.01
CA LEU A 328 20.54 6.92 -7.67
C LEU A 328 20.46 5.65 -6.81
N TYR A 329 19.69 4.64 -7.25
CA TYR A 329 19.33 3.47 -6.44
C TYR A 329 19.93 2.15 -6.93
N SER A 330 20.56 2.13 -8.10
CA SER A 330 21.23 0.92 -8.58
C SER A 330 22.73 0.93 -8.28
N ASN A 331 23.18 -0.15 -7.64
CA ASN A 331 24.59 -0.50 -7.50
C ASN A 331 25.10 -1.32 -8.71
N SER A 332 24.22 -1.67 -9.66
CA SER A 332 24.57 -2.48 -10.83
C SER A 332 25.50 -1.72 -11.77
N LYS A 333 26.24 -2.48 -12.59
CA LYS A 333 26.95 -1.92 -13.75
C LYS A 333 25.91 -1.42 -14.79
N PRO A 334 26.29 -0.45 -15.65
CA PRO A 334 25.38 0.25 -16.55
C PRO A 334 24.49 -0.66 -17.43
N PRO A 335 23.32 -0.15 -17.86
CA PRO A 335 22.93 1.28 -17.87
C PRO A 335 22.45 1.81 -16.51
N ASN A 336 23.19 2.77 -15.95
CA ASN A 336 22.90 3.43 -14.66
C ASN A 336 21.96 4.61 -14.84
N SER A 337 21.07 4.53 -15.82
CA SER A 337 20.17 5.63 -16.20
C SER A 337 18.74 5.14 -16.17
N ILE A 338 17.85 5.98 -15.63
CA ILE A 338 16.40 5.76 -15.56
C ILE A 338 15.69 6.98 -16.11
N ASP A 339 14.41 6.85 -16.44
CA ASP A 339 13.61 8.03 -16.75
C ASP A 339 13.27 8.81 -15.47
N ALA A 340 12.89 10.07 -15.66
CA ALA A 340 12.60 10.99 -14.58
C ALA A 340 11.35 10.60 -13.75
N TRP A 341 10.34 9.96 -14.35
CA TRP A 341 9.16 9.49 -13.61
C TRP A 341 9.51 8.34 -12.69
N SER A 342 10.32 7.40 -13.16
CA SER A 342 10.82 6.31 -12.33
C SER A 342 11.69 6.83 -11.18
N LEU A 343 12.56 7.82 -11.43
CA LEU A 343 13.33 8.42 -10.34
C LEU A 343 12.40 9.09 -9.31
N TYR A 344 11.44 9.91 -9.76
CA TYR A 344 10.47 10.58 -8.90
C TYR A 344 9.63 9.59 -8.08
N TYR A 345 9.09 8.55 -8.74
CA TYR A 345 8.29 7.50 -8.09
C TYR A 345 9.11 6.70 -7.07
N ASN A 346 10.29 6.21 -7.48
CA ASN A 346 11.13 5.39 -6.62
C ASN A 346 11.68 6.20 -5.43
N SER A 347 11.92 7.50 -5.59
CA SER A 347 12.33 8.39 -4.50
C SER A 347 11.30 8.46 -3.38
N GLN A 348 10.01 8.54 -3.74
CA GLN A 348 8.92 8.48 -2.75
C GLN A 348 8.86 7.11 -2.07
N GLY A 349 8.98 6.02 -2.84
CA GLY A 349 8.98 4.65 -2.29
C GLY A 349 10.10 4.41 -1.28
N MET A 350 11.30 4.96 -1.53
CA MET A 350 12.41 4.89 -0.57
C MET A 350 12.09 5.63 0.73
N GLY A 351 11.57 6.85 0.65
CA GLY A 351 11.15 7.63 1.82
C GLY A 351 10.10 6.91 2.68
N GLN A 352 9.20 6.13 2.05
CA GLN A 352 8.21 5.31 2.76
C GLN A 352 8.84 4.16 3.55
N THR A 353 9.93 3.56 3.04
CA THR A 353 10.56 2.38 3.68
C THR A 353 11.49 2.72 4.84
N SER A 354 12.05 3.93 4.87
CA SER A 354 12.92 4.39 5.96
C SER A 354 12.17 4.80 7.23
N VAL A 355 10.87 5.13 7.11
CA VAL A 355 10.02 5.54 8.26
C VAL A 355 9.34 4.34 8.94
N ALA A 356 9.30 3.18 8.27
CA ALA A 356 8.63 1.97 8.76
C ALA A 356 9.56 0.97 9.48
N LYS A 357 10.82 1.33 9.70
CA LYS A 357 11.77 0.61 10.57
C LYS A 357 11.93 1.38 11.86
#